data_AF-A0A2K8V9M9-F1
#
_entry.id   AF-A0A2K8V9M9-F1
#
_cell.length_a   1.000
_cell.length_b   1.000
_cell.length_c   1.000
_cell.angle_alpha   90.00
_cell.angle_beta   90.00
_cell.angle_gamma   90.00
#
_symmetry.space_group_name_H-M   'P 1'
#
loop_
_entity.id
_entity.type
_entity.pdbx_description
1 polymer ?
#
loop_
_entity_poly.entity_id
_entity_poly.type
_entity_poly.pdbx_seq_one_letter_code
_entity_poly.pdbx_strand_id
1 'polypeptide(L)'
;MSIQAINQLLYRPISRTKKYDKYFPKVSCQSTFLKEATTTGGLELMKQWSKKYAHQTEKIAKKLQGKTLPETINNIYNWLYNHLQYDADGYEQKLKSPACSYFMRFEGIDCKSYSLFASSILSNLGIAHKFRKVVQPSDPNRWSHVYVVVPYKNQELIIDATKSINTEVNKVKEFDMSVIDVKLPYYGMNASMGSPRKDISKAVQNFVAFLGDLNKRGVSKLTTNSIKQDVRSFIDKGIEPKVTITNKYFQVNGKRHYYTVSSASGLGFVSFDGISSLVDNIGIGKIFDRGFGQVFDNGFDFSCWGASFPPSLAEPQTNQKVKDIFTKYDLLNVVKSRNLNATKNVVNEVIAQLTFGRNDRKANIDNTQDCTKKGEELSYKIFNQALEDLYTALNGDFNVQYKTHSRAISFEFRGGSWTRTYSVKDIATIQFKNAAPGSGGGTSNPSPGPVDHSNTIPPKKNNKGVLAVLGTALTGGYLLFA
;
A
#
# COMPACT_ATOMS: atom_id res chain seq x y z
N MET A 1 -7.23 6.26 -31.21
CA MET A 1 -8.17 5.11 -31.24
C MET A 1 -8.71 4.89 -29.83
N SER A 2 -10.01 4.64 -29.65
CA SER A 2 -10.56 4.38 -28.31
C SER A 2 -10.16 2.98 -27.81
N ILE A 3 -10.17 2.76 -26.48
CA ILE A 3 -9.89 1.44 -25.88
C ILE A 3 -10.85 0.38 -26.43
N GLN A 4 -12.14 0.72 -26.59
CA GLN A 4 -13.14 -0.18 -27.16
C GLN A 4 -12.80 -0.59 -28.60
N ALA A 5 -12.34 0.34 -29.44
CA ALA A 5 -11.94 0.02 -30.80
C ALA A 5 -10.69 -0.90 -30.84
N ILE A 6 -9.72 -0.67 -29.96
CA ILE A 6 -8.54 -1.55 -29.82
C ILE A 6 -8.97 -2.96 -29.41
N ASN A 7 -9.83 -3.07 -28.39
CA ASN A 7 -10.32 -4.35 -27.90
C ASN A 7 -11.14 -5.09 -28.96
N GLN A 8 -11.98 -4.39 -29.75
CA GLN A 8 -12.72 -4.99 -30.85
C GLN A 8 -11.80 -5.54 -31.95
N LEU A 9 -10.75 -4.80 -32.31
CA LEU A 9 -9.78 -5.24 -33.33
C LEU A 9 -8.93 -6.43 -32.88
N LEU A 10 -8.64 -6.52 -31.57
CA LEU A 10 -7.80 -7.58 -30.99
C LEU A 10 -8.60 -8.75 -30.42
N TYR A 11 -9.93 -8.64 -30.40
CA TYR A 11 -10.82 -9.71 -29.98
C TYR A 11 -10.64 -10.92 -30.90
N ARG A 12 -10.44 -12.08 -30.28
CA ARG A 12 -10.25 -13.35 -30.99
C ARG A 12 -10.94 -14.51 -30.29
N PRO A 13 -11.36 -15.55 -31.02
CA PRO A 13 -11.76 -16.81 -30.40
C PRO A 13 -10.57 -17.44 -29.69
N ILE A 14 -10.70 -17.65 -28.38
CA ILE A 14 -9.70 -18.35 -27.57
C ILE A 14 -10.19 -19.72 -27.13
N SER A 15 -9.25 -20.63 -26.87
CA SER A 15 -9.51 -21.98 -26.40
C SER A 15 -10.19 -21.96 -25.02
N ARG A 16 -11.34 -22.64 -24.92
CA ARG A 16 -12.10 -22.82 -23.67
C ARG A 16 -11.72 -24.10 -22.92
N THR A 17 -10.63 -24.78 -23.31
CA THR A 17 -10.21 -26.03 -22.68
C THR A 17 -9.90 -25.86 -21.19
N LYS A 18 -10.28 -26.85 -20.38
CA LYS A 18 -9.93 -26.94 -18.96
C LYS A 18 -8.61 -27.68 -18.70
N LYS A 19 -7.93 -28.13 -19.76
CA LYS A 19 -6.68 -28.93 -19.70
C LYS A 19 -5.59 -28.28 -18.84
N TYR A 20 -5.55 -26.95 -18.81
CA TYR A 20 -4.52 -26.19 -18.11
C TYR A 20 -4.93 -25.70 -16.71
N ASP A 21 -6.20 -25.87 -16.32
CA ASP A 21 -6.72 -25.38 -15.03
C ASP A 21 -5.91 -25.92 -13.84
N LYS A 22 -5.48 -27.19 -13.92
CA LYS A 22 -4.68 -27.86 -12.89
C LYS A 22 -3.28 -27.27 -12.66
N TYR A 23 -2.78 -26.44 -13.58
CA TYR A 23 -1.45 -25.85 -13.47
C TYR A 23 -1.46 -24.52 -12.72
N PHE A 24 -2.63 -23.93 -12.49
CA PHE A 24 -2.75 -22.63 -11.84
C PHE A 24 -3.43 -22.75 -10.47
N PRO A 25 -2.96 -21.99 -9.46
CA PRO A 25 -3.70 -21.82 -8.23
C PRO A 25 -4.99 -21.03 -8.49
N LYS A 26 -6.01 -21.23 -7.65
CA LYS A 26 -7.26 -20.45 -7.73
C LYS A 26 -7.04 -19.05 -7.16
N VAL A 27 -7.59 -18.04 -7.85
CA VAL A 27 -7.47 -16.62 -7.46
C VAL A 27 -8.78 -15.85 -7.69
N SER A 28 -9.14 -14.93 -6.80
CA SER A 28 -10.21 -13.92 -6.87
C SER A 28 -9.81 -12.64 -7.61
N CYS A 29 -8.55 -12.48 -8.01
CA CYS A 29 -8.10 -11.34 -8.82
C CYS A 29 -8.30 -9.95 -8.20
N GLN A 30 -8.45 -9.84 -6.88
CA GLN A 30 -8.67 -8.52 -6.26
C GLN A 30 -7.50 -7.57 -6.52
N SER A 31 -7.86 -6.34 -6.88
CA SER A 31 -6.95 -5.22 -7.11
C SER A 31 -6.39 -4.69 -5.79
N THR A 32 -5.08 -4.49 -5.72
CA THR A 32 -4.39 -3.84 -4.60
C THR A 32 -3.51 -2.73 -5.14
N PHE A 33 -3.67 -1.52 -4.63
CA PHE A 33 -2.81 -0.39 -5.00
C PHE A 33 -1.36 -0.71 -4.65
N LEU A 34 -0.46 -0.54 -5.62
CA LEU A 34 0.97 -0.78 -5.45
C LEU A 34 1.69 0.53 -5.16
N LYS A 35 1.64 1.46 -6.11
CA LYS A 35 2.20 2.82 -6.03
C LYS A 35 1.87 3.60 -7.30
N GLU A 36 2.10 4.90 -7.26
CA GLU A 36 2.26 5.70 -8.47
C GLU A 36 3.67 5.51 -9.03
N ALA A 37 3.79 5.22 -10.31
CA ALA A 37 5.07 5.03 -10.97
C ALA A 37 5.04 5.60 -12.38
N THR A 38 6.19 6.03 -12.88
CA THR A 38 6.32 6.37 -14.29
C THR A 38 6.24 5.11 -15.17
N THR A 39 6.22 5.22 -16.49
CA THR A 39 6.22 4.04 -17.38
C THR A 39 7.48 3.18 -17.18
N THR A 40 8.62 3.82 -16.88
CA THR A 40 9.86 3.13 -16.50
C THR A 40 9.71 2.46 -15.13
N GLY A 41 9.14 3.15 -14.14
CA GLY A 41 8.83 2.54 -12.83
C GLY A 41 7.82 1.39 -12.93
N GLY A 42 6.96 1.40 -13.94
CA GLY A 42 6.04 0.31 -14.30
C GLY A 42 6.75 -0.98 -14.70
N LEU A 43 7.86 -0.89 -15.45
CA LEU A 43 8.67 -2.07 -15.80
C LEU A 43 9.31 -2.71 -14.56
N GLU A 44 9.78 -1.89 -13.62
CA GLU A 44 10.32 -2.40 -12.36
C GLU A 44 9.22 -3.07 -11.51
N LEU A 45 8.00 -2.51 -11.50
CA LEU A 45 6.84 -3.18 -10.90
C LEU A 45 6.51 -4.51 -11.60
N MET A 46 6.55 -4.56 -12.94
CA MET A 46 6.33 -5.80 -13.69
C MET A 46 7.36 -6.86 -13.31
N LYS A 47 8.64 -6.49 -13.20
CA LYS A 47 9.72 -7.39 -12.77
C LYS A 47 9.55 -7.88 -11.34
N GLN A 48 9.17 -7.00 -10.41
CA GLN A 48 8.91 -7.39 -9.02
C GLN A 48 7.69 -8.32 -8.94
N TRP A 49 6.64 -8.02 -9.70
CA TRP A 49 5.39 -8.77 -9.72
C TRP A 49 5.57 -10.13 -10.41
N SER A 50 6.37 -10.22 -11.48
CA SER A 50 6.71 -11.49 -12.14
C SER A 50 7.50 -12.42 -11.22
N LYS A 51 8.47 -11.88 -10.46
CA LYS A 51 9.23 -12.62 -9.46
C LYS A 51 8.36 -13.07 -8.29
N LYS A 52 7.55 -12.16 -7.72
CA LYS A 52 6.68 -12.44 -6.58
C LYS A 52 5.72 -13.61 -6.84
N TYR A 53 5.17 -13.69 -8.05
CA TYR A 53 4.22 -14.73 -8.44
C TYR A 53 4.80 -15.79 -9.39
N ALA A 54 6.12 -15.93 -9.45
CA ALA A 54 6.80 -16.92 -10.29
C ALA A 54 6.29 -18.34 -10.03
N HIS A 55 6.07 -18.71 -8.76
CA HIS A 55 5.56 -20.02 -8.36
C HIS A 55 4.24 -20.42 -9.06
N GLN A 56 3.42 -19.45 -9.49
CA GLN A 56 2.14 -19.72 -10.15
C GLN A 56 2.29 -20.29 -11.55
N THR A 57 3.46 -20.13 -12.17
CA THR A 57 3.73 -20.64 -13.52
C THR A 57 4.66 -21.85 -13.53
N GLU A 58 5.13 -22.33 -12.38
CA GLU A 58 6.11 -23.42 -12.31
C GLU A 58 5.65 -24.68 -13.05
N LYS A 59 4.38 -25.07 -12.85
CA LYS A 59 3.82 -26.29 -13.46
C LYS A 59 3.55 -26.12 -14.97
N ILE A 60 3.03 -24.97 -15.38
CA ILE A 60 2.77 -24.71 -16.81
C ILE A 60 4.07 -24.52 -17.57
N ALA A 61 5.10 -23.94 -16.97
CA ALA A 61 6.41 -23.73 -17.57
C ALA A 61 7.01 -25.06 -18.05
N LYS A 62 7.04 -26.07 -17.19
CA LYS A 62 7.49 -27.43 -17.53
C LYS A 62 6.67 -28.04 -18.68
N LYS A 63 5.39 -27.68 -18.81
CA LYS A 63 4.52 -28.18 -19.88
C LYS A 63 4.75 -27.50 -21.23
N LEU A 64 5.21 -26.25 -21.22
CA LEU A 64 5.45 -25.43 -22.42
C LEU A 64 6.90 -25.53 -22.91
N GLN A 65 7.83 -26.04 -22.11
CA GLN A 65 9.21 -26.27 -22.50
C GLN A 65 9.29 -27.20 -23.72
N GLY A 66 9.91 -26.71 -24.80
CA GLY A 66 10.23 -27.49 -26.00
C GLY A 66 11.61 -28.12 -25.92
N LYS A 67 12.03 -28.83 -26.97
CA LYS A 67 13.38 -29.41 -27.08
C LYS A 67 14.44 -28.35 -27.35
N THR A 68 14.03 -27.23 -27.96
CA THR A 68 14.92 -26.11 -28.28
C THR A 68 14.39 -24.80 -27.71
N LEU A 69 15.26 -23.78 -27.62
CA LEU A 69 14.84 -22.45 -27.19
C LEU A 69 13.78 -21.85 -28.14
N PRO A 70 13.95 -21.85 -29.49
CA PRO A 70 12.91 -21.36 -30.39
C PRO A 70 11.56 -22.08 -30.25
N GLU A 71 11.59 -23.40 -30.08
CA GLU A 71 10.37 -24.18 -29.83
C GLU A 71 9.70 -23.80 -28.51
N THR A 72 10.49 -23.62 -27.44
CA THR A 72 9.99 -23.16 -26.14
C THR A 72 9.33 -21.78 -26.24
N ILE A 73 9.99 -20.83 -26.92
CA ILE A 73 9.46 -19.49 -27.15
C ILE A 73 8.15 -19.55 -27.94
N ASN A 74 8.12 -20.34 -29.01
CA ASN A 74 6.91 -20.53 -29.82
C ASN A 74 5.77 -21.19 -29.03
N ASN A 75 6.06 -22.18 -28.19
CA ASN A 75 5.07 -22.82 -27.32
C ASN A 75 4.46 -21.83 -26.32
N ILE A 76 5.29 -21.00 -25.68
CA ILE A 76 4.83 -19.97 -24.75
C ILE A 76 3.96 -18.95 -25.46
N TYR A 77 4.42 -18.41 -26.59
CA TYR A 77 3.66 -17.47 -27.41
C TYR A 77 2.30 -18.05 -27.81
N ASN A 78 2.29 -19.24 -28.42
CA ASN A 78 1.06 -19.86 -28.90
C ASN A 78 0.10 -20.16 -27.76
N TRP A 79 0.61 -20.58 -26.60
CA TRP A 79 -0.24 -20.83 -25.45
C TRP A 79 -0.88 -19.54 -24.94
N LEU A 80 -0.10 -18.48 -24.72
CA LEU A 80 -0.60 -17.18 -24.27
C LEU A 80 -1.61 -16.61 -25.27
N TYR A 81 -1.28 -16.60 -26.57
CA TYR A 81 -2.14 -16.05 -27.61
C TYR A 81 -3.48 -16.78 -27.71
N ASN A 82 -3.46 -18.12 -27.69
CA ASN A 82 -4.66 -18.92 -27.90
C ASN A 82 -5.52 -19.16 -26.64
N HIS A 83 -5.05 -18.78 -25.45
CA HIS A 83 -5.74 -19.08 -24.18
C HIS A 83 -6.09 -17.85 -23.34
N LEU A 84 -5.68 -16.65 -23.73
CA LEU A 84 -5.95 -15.41 -23.02
C LEU A 84 -6.53 -14.40 -24.01
N GLN A 85 -7.57 -13.68 -23.61
CA GLN A 85 -8.14 -12.59 -24.40
C GLN A 85 -7.33 -11.30 -24.19
N TYR A 86 -7.33 -10.41 -25.17
CA TYR A 86 -6.73 -9.08 -25.00
C TYR A 86 -7.76 -8.07 -24.49
N ASP A 87 -7.39 -7.29 -23.48
CA ASP A 87 -8.14 -6.16 -22.95
C ASP A 87 -7.17 -5.04 -22.58
N ALA A 88 -7.22 -3.91 -23.29
CA ALA A 88 -6.37 -2.76 -23.03
C ALA A 88 -6.78 -2.05 -21.74
N ASP A 89 -5.81 -1.84 -20.84
CA ASP A 89 -6.02 -1.06 -19.62
C ASP A 89 -6.18 0.44 -19.91
N GLY A 90 -6.94 1.13 -19.05
CA GLY A 90 -7.16 2.58 -19.09
C GLY A 90 -6.11 3.38 -18.30
N TYR A 91 -6.55 4.42 -17.60
CA TYR A 91 -5.68 5.28 -16.78
C TYR A 91 -5.03 4.50 -15.61
N GLU A 92 -5.82 3.69 -14.91
CA GLU A 92 -5.32 2.79 -13.87
C GLU A 92 -4.60 1.58 -14.50
N GLN A 93 -3.33 1.39 -14.16
CA GLN A 93 -2.52 0.31 -14.71
C GLN A 93 -2.70 -0.96 -13.85
N LYS A 94 -3.23 -2.05 -14.41
CA LYS A 94 -3.54 -3.27 -13.66
C LYS A 94 -2.57 -4.40 -14.02
N LEU A 95 -1.61 -4.66 -13.14
CA LEU A 95 -0.69 -5.79 -13.24
C LEU A 95 -1.35 -7.07 -12.72
N LYS A 96 -1.85 -7.88 -13.64
CA LYS A 96 -2.43 -9.18 -13.31
C LYS A 96 -1.30 -10.21 -13.15
N SER A 97 -1.30 -10.89 -12.01
CA SER A 97 -0.45 -12.08 -11.77
C SER A 97 -0.78 -13.19 -12.78
N PRO A 98 0.10 -14.18 -12.99
CA PRO A 98 -0.17 -15.26 -13.94
C PRO A 98 -1.46 -16.05 -13.66
N ALA A 99 -1.73 -16.38 -12.39
CA ALA A 99 -2.97 -17.06 -12.02
C ALA A 99 -4.18 -16.16 -12.27
N CYS A 100 -4.07 -14.85 -12.00
CA CYS A 100 -5.17 -13.92 -12.24
C CYS A 100 -5.42 -13.72 -13.73
N SER A 101 -4.36 -13.64 -14.52
CA SER A 101 -4.45 -13.59 -15.98
C SER A 101 -5.14 -14.82 -16.53
N TYR A 102 -4.83 -16.01 -16.01
CA TYR A 102 -5.52 -17.24 -16.42
C TYR A 102 -6.97 -17.32 -15.91
N PHE A 103 -7.26 -16.78 -14.73
CA PHE A 103 -8.62 -16.68 -14.22
C PHE A 103 -9.48 -15.76 -15.10
N MET A 104 -8.97 -14.56 -15.40
CA MET A 104 -9.61 -13.53 -16.24
C MET A 104 -9.46 -13.79 -17.75
N ARG A 105 -9.14 -15.03 -18.14
CA ARG A 105 -8.69 -15.31 -19.50
C ARG A 105 -9.73 -15.00 -20.58
N PHE A 106 -11.02 -15.01 -20.22
CA PHE A 106 -12.10 -14.75 -21.15
C PHE A 106 -12.48 -13.26 -21.20
N GLU A 107 -12.34 -12.57 -20.08
CA GLU A 107 -12.53 -11.12 -19.95
C GLU A 107 -11.40 -10.35 -20.63
N GLY A 108 -10.17 -10.83 -20.43
CA GLY A 108 -8.97 -10.33 -21.09
C GLY A 108 -7.94 -9.69 -20.18
N ILE A 109 -6.74 -9.54 -20.73
CA ILE A 109 -5.58 -8.95 -20.07
C ILE A 109 -4.82 -8.03 -21.03
N ASP A 110 -4.01 -7.13 -20.48
CA ASP A 110 -3.31 -6.11 -21.24
C ASP A 110 -1.86 -6.52 -21.57
N CYS A 111 -1.16 -5.72 -22.39
CA CYS A 111 0.22 -6.00 -22.81
C CYS A 111 1.21 -6.19 -21.65
N LYS A 112 1.02 -5.46 -20.54
CA LYS A 112 1.85 -5.59 -19.33
C LYS A 112 1.65 -6.94 -18.67
N SER A 113 0.39 -7.36 -18.51
CA SER A 113 0.05 -8.65 -17.91
C SER A 113 0.48 -9.84 -18.78
N TYR A 114 0.38 -9.74 -20.11
CA TYR A 114 0.93 -10.74 -21.04
C TYR A 114 2.44 -10.89 -20.87
N SER A 115 3.16 -9.77 -20.90
CA SER A 115 4.61 -9.75 -20.75
C SER A 115 5.03 -10.34 -19.42
N LEU A 116 4.35 -9.96 -18.34
CA LEU A 116 4.59 -10.48 -17.01
C LEU A 116 4.41 -11.99 -16.93
N PHE A 117 3.35 -12.52 -17.55
CA PHE A 117 3.09 -13.95 -17.61
C PHE A 117 4.22 -14.69 -18.34
N ALA A 118 4.61 -14.20 -19.53
CA ALA A 118 5.72 -14.76 -20.28
C ALA A 118 7.03 -14.74 -19.47
N SER A 119 7.35 -13.61 -18.84
CA SER A 119 8.52 -13.46 -17.97
C SER A 119 8.51 -14.44 -16.80
N SER A 120 7.35 -14.66 -16.18
CA SER A 120 7.16 -15.63 -15.10
C SER A 120 7.47 -17.07 -15.56
N ILE A 121 6.99 -17.47 -16.74
CA ILE A 121 7.27 -18.79 -17.32
C ILE A 121 8.77 -18.94 -17.62
N LEU A 122 9.37 -17.96 -18.31
CA LEU A 122 10.80 -18.01 -18.68
C LEU A 122 11.71 -18.05 -17.45
N SER A 123 11.35 -17.32 -16.39
CA SER A 123 12.10 -17.33 -15.12
C SER A 123 12.11 -18.72 -14.48
N ASN A 124 10.99 -19.45 -14.49
CA ASN A 124 10.93 -20.82 -13.99
C ASN A 124 11.72 -21.82 -14.85
N LEU A 125 11.98 -21.50 -16.11
CA LEU A 125 12.81 -22.30 -17.01
C LEU A 125 14.30 -21.91 -16.96
N GLY A 126 14.67 -20.90 -16.17
CA GLY A 126 16.04 -20.37 -16.12
C GLY A 126 16.48 -19.67 -17.41
N ILE A 127 15.53 -19.21 -18.24
CA ILE A 127 15.83 -18.56 -19.52
C ILE A 127 16.00 -17.04 -19.32
N ALA A 128 17.17 -16.52 -19.67
CA ALA A 128 17.47 -15.10 -19.62
C ALA A 128 16.60 -14.31 -20.62
N HIS A 129 16.00 -13.21 -20.17
CA HIS A 129 15.08 -12.41 -20.97
C HIS A 129 14.99 -10.98 -20.42
N LYS A 130 14.43 -10.06 -21.22
CA LYS A 130 14.16 -8.67 -20.80
C LYS A 130 12.79 -8.21 -21.29
N PHE A 131 12.19 -7.26 -20.56
CA PHE A 131 11.03 -6.53 -21.06
C PHE A 131 11.51 -5.45 -22.04
N ARG A 132 10.85 -5.33 -23.19
CA ARG A 132 11.05 -4.23 -24.14
C ARG A 132 9.77 -3.41 -24.20
N LYS A 133 9.89 -2.11 -23.97
CA LYS A 133 8.82 -1.14 -24.22
C LYS A 133 9.10 -0.38 -25.51
N VAL A 134 8.04 0.03 -26.22
CA VAL A 134 8.15 0.77 -27.48
C VAL A 134 7.13 1.89 -27.58
N VAL A 135 7.41 2.85 -28.47
CA VAL A 135 6.46 3.86 -28.96
C VAL A 135 6.00 3.42 -30.34
N GLN A 136 4.71 3.13 -30.50
CA GLN A 136 4.13 2.77 -31.79
C GLN A 136 3.72 4.01 -32.59
N PRO A 137 3.72 3.94 -33.94
CA PRO A 137 3.30 5.06 -34.80
C PRO A 137 1.89 5.58 -34.53
N SER A 138 0.99 4.71 -34.05
CA SER A 138 -0.39 5.05 -33.69
C SER A 138 -0.50 5.90 -32.43
N ASP A 139 0.55 5.98 -31.62
CA ASP A 139 0.59 6.75 -30.38
C ASP A 139 2.00 7.32 -30.12
N PRO A 140 2.46 8.24 -30.99
CA PRO A 140 3.88 8.62 -31.10
C PRO A 140 4.41 9.42 -29.90
N ASN A 141 3.52 9.86 -29.00
CA ASN A 141 3.86 10.79 -27.92
C ASN A 141 4.02 10.12 -26.55
N ARG A 142 3.79 8.79 -26.45
CA ARG A 142 3.93 8.05 -25.20
C ARG A 142 4.30 6.59 -25.43
N TRP A 143 4.78 5.93 -24.37
CA TRP A 143 4.97 4.48 -24.37
C TRP A 143 3.64 3.77 -24.56
N SER A 144 3.53 2.99 -25.63
CA SER A 144 2.25 2.42 -26.06
C SER A 144 2.19 0.91 -25.92
N HIS A 145 3.34 0.22 -25.87
CA HIS A 145 3.37 -1.24 -25.85
C HIS A 145 4.58 -1.82 -25.10
N VAL A 146 4.42 -3.03 -24.57
CA VAL A 146 5.48 -3.80 -23.90
C VAL A 146 5.36 -5.29 -24.24
N TYR A 147 6.49 -5.95 -24.44
CA TYR A 147 6.62 -7.38 -24.72
C TYR A 147 7.94 -7.93 -24.15
N VAL A 148 8.17 -9.24 -24.30
CA VAL A 148 9.39 -9.91 -23.84
C VAL A 148 10.31 -10.21 -25.02
N VAL A 149 11.60 -10.01 -24.84
CA VAL A 149 12.64 -10.45 -25.78
C VAL A 149 13.67 -11.34 -25.10
N VAL A 150 14.14 -12.34 -25.84
CA VAL A 150 15.04 -13.39 -25.37
C VAL A 150 16.27 -13.42 -26.29
N PRO A 151 17.48 -13.17 -25.76
CA PRO A 151 18.71 -13.29 -26.55
C PRO A 151 18.89 -14.73 -27.06
N TYR A 152 19.18 -14.89 -28.35
CA TYR A 152 19.45 -16.20 -28.94
C TYR A 152 20.45 -16.08 -30.09
N LYS A 153 21.69 -16.51 -29.85
CA LYS A 153 22.81 -16.34 -30.78
C LYS A 153 22.95 -14.84 -31.15
N ASN A 154 23.01 -14.50 -32.42
CA ASN A 154 23.14 -13.13 -32.92
C ASN A 154 21.78 -12.45 -33.21
N GLN A 155 20.70 -12.95 -32.62
CA GLN A 155 19.35 -12.40 -32.80
C GLN A 155 18.55 -12.42 -31.50
N GLU A 156 17.40 -11.77 -31.51
CA GLU A 156 16.45 -11.79 -30.40
C GLU A 156 15.19 -12.54 -30.81
N LEU A 157 14.72 -13.44 -29.94
CA LEU A 157 13.41 -14.06 -30.08
C LEU A 157 12.39 -13.24 -29.29
N ILE A 158 11.18 -13.13 -29.82
CA ILE A 158 10.13 -12.26 -29.28
C ILE A 158 9.04 -13.13 -28.66
N ILE A 159 8.41 -12.65 -27.58
CA ILE A 159 7.10 -13.12 -27.12
C ILE A 159 6.20 -11.89 -27.02
N ASP A 160 5.38 -11.71 -28.04
CA ASP A 160 4.33 -10.70 -28.08
C ASP A 160 2.98 -11.37 -28.41
N ALA A 161 2.32 -11.87 -27.36
CA ALA A 161 1.03 -12.56 -27.47
C ALA A 161 -0.17 -11.59 -27.58
N THR A 162 0.06 -10.30 -27.82
CA THR A 162 -1.03 -9.36 -28.18
C THR A 162 -1.32 -9.36 -29.68
N LYS A 163 -0.47 -10.00 -30.49
CA LYS A 163 -0.60 -10.10 -31.95
C LYS A 163 -0.81 -11.55 -32.40
N SER A 164 -1.47 -11.72 -33.54
CA SER A 164 -1.69 -13.01 -34.21
C SER A 164 -0.43 -13.62 -34.83
N ILE A 165 0.59 -12.80 -35.05
CA ILE A 165 1.89 -13.20 -35.56
C ILE A 165 2.94 -12.71 -34.57
N ASN A 166 3.77 -13.62 -34.06
CA ASN A 166 4.81 -13.34 -33.07
C ASN A 166 6.02 -12.65 -33.71
N THR A 167 5.82 -11.41 -34.13
CA THR A 167 6.83 -10.54 -34.70
C THR A 167 6.89 -9.25 -33.92
N GLU A 168 8.01 -8.55 -34.02
CA GLU A 168 8.12 -7.23 -33.42
C GLU A 168 7.04 -6.28 -33.97
N VAL A 169 6.60 -5.37 -33.12
CA VAL A 169 5.68 -4.30 -33.53
C VAL A 169 6.44 -3.23 -34.31
N ASN A 170 5.74 -2.59 -35.25
CA ASN A 170 6.22 -1.36 -35.86
C ASN A 170 6.40 -0.31 -34.75
N LYS A 171 7.59 0.28 -34.68
CA LYS A 171 8.03 1.17 -33.60
C LYS A 171 8.70 2.41 -34.19
N VAL A 172 8.35 3.58 -33.66
CA VAL A 172 9.01 4.86 -33.98
C VAL A 172 10.26 5.03 -33.13
N LYS A 173 10.17 4.59 -31.88
CA LYS A 173 11.28 4.52 -30.93
C LYS A 173 11.19 3.20 -30.17
N GLU A 174 12.33 2.52 -30.08
CA GLU A 174 12.59 1.54 -29.04
C GLU A 174 13.64 2.12 -28.13
N PHE A 175 13.53 1.88 -26.83
CA PHE A 175 14.46 2.50 -25.91
C PHE A 175 14.55 1.67 -24.63
N ASP A 176 15.78 1.50 -24.16
CA ASP A 176 16.08 1.23 -22.76
C ASP A 176 16.03 2.53 -21.90
N MET A 177 15.69 3.73 -22.47
CA MET A 177 15.08 5.01 -21.91
C MET A 177 15.61 6.27 -22.63
N SER A 178 14.97 7.47 -22.76
CA SER A 178 13.69 8.14 -22.39
C SER A 178 12.85 8.85 -23.53
N VAL A 179 11.51 8.95 -23.36
CA VAL A 179 10.65 10.10 -23.76
C VAL A 179 9.52 10.23 -22.70
N ILE A 180 9.08 11.47 -22.41
CA ILE A 180 8.05 11.96 -21.47
C ILE A 180 7.39 10.87 -20.58
N ASP A 181 7.80 10.85 -19.32
CA ASP A 181 7.43 9.80 -18.36
C ASP A 181 6.28 10.30 -17.45
N VAL A 182 5.04 9.98 -17.82
CA VAL A 182 3.84 10.28 -16.99
C VAL A 182 3.77 9.29 -15.82
N LYS A 183 3.56 9.78 -14.59
CA LYS A 183 3.28 8.94 -13.41
C LYS A 183 1.83 8.46 -13.46
N LEU A 184 1.62 7.16 -13.36
CA LEU A 184 0.32 6.50 -13.34
C LEU A 184 0.16 5.63 -12.09
N PRO A 185 -1.06 5.47 -11.55
CA PRO A 185 -1.32 4.55 -10.46
C PRO A 185 -1.28 3.09 -10.95
N TYR A 186 -0.47 2.26 -10.28
CA TYR A 186 -0.37 0.83 -10.55
C TYR A 186 -1.08 0.02 -9.48
N TYR A 187 -1.84 -0.98 -9.90
CA TYR A 187 -2.53 -1.93 -9.05
C TYR A 187 -2.10 -3.36 -9.41
N GLY A 188 -1.92 -4.20 -8.40
CA GLY A 188 -1.60 -5.61 -8.56
C GLY A 188 -2.81 -6.50 -8.30
N MET A 189 -3.10 -7.43 -9.21
CA MET A 189 -4.24 -8.35 -9.14
C MET A 189 -3.76 -9.80 -8.99
N ASN A 190 -4.05 -10.41 -7.84
CA ASN A 190 -3.69 -11.82 -7.59
C ASN A 190 -4.57 -12.53 -6.57
N ALA A 191 -5.24 -11.81 -5.66
CA ALA A 191 -5.81 -12.38 -4.43
C ALA A 191 -6.40 -13.79 -4.63
N SER A 192 -6.19 -14.74 -3.71
CA SER A 192 -6.68 -16.13 -3.81
C SER A 192 -8.21 -16.17 -3.96
N MET A 193 -8.82 -17.23 -4.54
CA MET A 193 -10.28 -17.39 -4.48
C MET A 193 -10.66 -17.74 -3.04
N GLY A 194 -10.83 -16.68 -2.26
CA GLY A 194 -11.13 -16.65 -0.84
C GLY A 194 -11.48 -15.22 -0.41
N SER A 195 -12.67 -14.78 -0.83
CA SER A 195 -13.53 -13.76 -0.22
C SER A 195 -13.23 -12.24 -0.24
N PRO A 196 -14.29 -11.40 -0.18
CA PRO A 196 -14.29 -9.94 -0.29
C PRO A 196 -13.62 -9.24 0.89
N ARG A 197 -12.84 -8.21 0.58
CA ARG A 197 -12.03 -7.40 1.51
C ARG A 197 -12.81 -6.62 2.59
N LYS A 198 -14.15 -6.68 2.66
CA LYS A 198 -14.98 -5.94 3.65
C LYS A 198 -15.39 -6.75 4.88
N ASP A 199 -15.45 -8.09 4.82
CA ASP A 199 -15.93 -8.95 5.93
C ASP A 199 -14.79 -9.51 6.82
N ILE A 200 -13.56 -9.59 6.30
CA ILE A 200 -12.44 -10.32 6.93
C ILE A 200 -11.86 -9.59 8.14
N SER A 201 -11.66 -8.26 8.05
CA SER A 201 -11.26 -7.43 9.19
C SER A 201 -12.31 -7.45 10.29
N LYS A 202 -13.58 -7.48 9.91
CA LYS A 202 -14.72 -7.49 10.83
C LYS A 202 -14.82 -8.82 11.55
N ALA A 203 -14.59 -9.95 10.87
CA ALA A 203 -14.63 -11.26 11.49
C ALA A 203 -13.59 -11.44 12.60
N VAL A 204 -12.36 -10.98 12.34
CA VAL A 204 -11.28 -11.00 13.33
C VAL A 204 -11.55 -10.03 14.48
N GLN A 205 -12.06 -8.82 14.18
CA GLN A 205 -12.47 -7.86 15.21
C GLN A 205 -13.60 -8.39 16.09
N ASN A 206 -14.59 -9.06 15.49
CA ASN A 206 -15.74 -9.64 16.17
C ASN A 206 -15.34 -10.79 17.09
N PHE A 207 -14.40 -11.64 16.67
CA PHE A 207 -13.85 -12.70 17.52
C PHE A 207 -13.06 -12.14 18.71
N VAL A 208 -12.24 -11.10 18.50
CA VAL A 208 -11.51 -10.43 19.59
C VAL A 208 -12.47 -9.72 20.54
N ALA A 209 -13.50 -9.04 20.02
CA ALA A 209 -14.54 -8.41 20.81
C ALA A 209 -15.29 -9.44 21.67
N PHE A 210 -15.62 -10.59 21.11
CA PHE A 210 -16.22 -11.71 21.83
C PHE A 210 -15.37 -12.21 22.99
N LEU A 211 -14.07 -12.45 22.77
CA LEU A 211 -13.16 -12.83 23.86
C LEU A 211 -13.07 -11.73 24.93
N GLY A 212 -13.12 -10.46 24.52
CA GLY A 212 -13.21 -9.32 25.43
C GLY A 212 -14.47 -9.34 26.29
N ASP A 213 -15.61 -9.67 25.69
CA ASP A 213 -16.89 -9.76 26.41
C ASP A 213 -16.97 -10.99 27.31
N LEU A 214 -16.36 -12.11 26.93
CA LEU A 214 -16.16 -13.25 27.85
C LEU A 214 -15.36 -12.84 29.09
N ASN A 215 -14.29 -12.06 28.90
CA ASN A 215 -13.50 -11.52 30.00
C ASN A 215 -14.32 -10.61 30.92
N LYS A 216 -15.15 -9.73 30.35
CA LYS A 216 -16.06 -8.86 31.14
C LYS A 216 -17.09 -9.67 31.95
N ARG A 217 -17.47 -10.86 31.47
CA ARG A 217 -18.41 -11.78 32.11
C ARG A 217 -17.72 -12.79 33.05
N GLY A 218 -16.46 -12.56 33.41
CA GLY A 218 -15.78 -13.34 34.44
C GLY A 218 -14.97 -14.54 33.94
N VAL A 219 -14.89 -14.77 32.62
CA VAL A 219 -13.94 -15.74 32.06
C VAL A 219 -12.53 -15.18 32.22
N SER A 220 -11.57 -15.99 32.68
CA SER A 220 -10.21 -15.49 32.92
C SER A 220 -9.50 -15.13 31.61
N LYS A 221 -8.65 -14.08 31.65
CA LYS A 221 -7.77 -13.70 30.53
C LYS A 221 -6.86 -14.84 30.08
N LEU A 222 -6.45 -15.71 31.02
CA LEU A 222 -5.67 -16.91 30.72
C LEU A 222 -6.46 -17.87 29.80
N THR A 223 -7.75 -18.09 30.10
CA THR A 223 -8.61 -18.96 29.30
C THR A 223 -8.87 -18.37 27.93
N THR A 224 -9.20 -17.08 27.85
CA THR A 224 -9.44 -16.41 26.56
C THR A 224 -8.18 -16.30 25.71
N ASN A 225 -7.00 -16.14 26.32
CA ASN A 225 -5.72 -16.21 25.62
C ASN A 225 -5.41 -17.62 25.11
N SER A 226 -5.72 -18.66 25.88
CA SER A 226 -5.57 -20.05 25.46
C SER A 226 -6.46 -20.39 24.26
N ILE A 227 -7.72 -19.93 24.29
CA ILE A 227 -8.65 -20.03 23.15
C ILE A 227 -8.08 -19.32 21.92
N LYS A 228 -7.58 -18.09 22.09
CA LYS A 228 -6.95 -17.32 21.01
C LYS A 228 -5.74 -18.04 20.42
N GLN A 229 -4.89 -18.64 21.26
CA GLN A 229 -3.70 -19.38 20.84
C GLN A 229 -4.03 -20.65 20.08
N ASP A 230 -5.05 -21.39 20.49
CA ASP A 230 -5.44 -22.62 19.79
C ASP A 230 -6.05 -22.32 18.41
N VAL A 231 -6.96 -21.34 18.33
CA VAL A 231 -7.47 -20.86 17.04
C VAL A 231 -6.31 -20.44 16.14
N ARG A 232 -5.34 -19.68 16.66
CA ARG A 232 -4.13 -19.29 15.93
C ARG A 232 -3.29 -20.47 15.48
N SER A 233 -3.02 -21.44 16.35
CA SER A 233 -2.18 -22.58 16.00
C SER A 233 -2.79 -23.42 14.87
N PHE A 234 -4.11 -23.57 14.82
CA PHE A 234 -4.75 -24.30 13.72
C PHE A 234 -4.63 -23.50 12.41
N ILE A 235 -4.85 -22.20 12.46
CA ILE A 235 -4.71 -21.30 11.29
C ILE A 235 -3.28 -21.31 10.75
N ASP A 236 -2.27 -21.18 11.61
CA ASP A 236 -0.85 -21.16 11.23
C ASP A 236 -0.42 -22.48 10.57
N LYS A 237 -1.13 -23.58 10.85
CA LYS A 237 -0.94 -24.90 10.23
C LYS A 237 -1.78 -25.12 8.97
N GLY A 238 -2.53 -24.11 8.53
CA GLY A 238 -3.48 -24.22 7.41
C GLY A 238 -4.68 -25.11 7.71
N ILE A 239 -5.00 -25.34 8.99
CA ILE A 239 -6.10 -26.18 9.45
C ILE A 239 -7.26 -25.27 9.86
N GLU A 240 -8.45 -25.53 9.32
CA GLU A 240 -9.66 -24.81 9.68
C GLU A 240 -10.07 -25.06 11.15
N PRO A 241 -10.20 -24.01 11.99
CA PRO A 241 -10.74 -24.13 13.34
C PRO A 241 -12.25 -24.38 13.34
N LYS A 242 -12.68 -25.58 13.73
CA LYS A 242 -14.07 -25.91 14.08
C LYS A 242 -14.34 -25.51 15.52
N VAL A 243 -15.24 -24.55 15.70
CA VAL A 243 -15.55 -23.98 17.01
C VAL A 243 -16.87 -24.53 17.54
N THR A 244 -16.93 -24.83 18.83
CA THR A 244 -18.19 -25.11 19.55
C THR A 244 -18.20 -24.36 20.85
N ILE A 245 -19.25 -23.61 21.14
CA ILE A 245 -19.36 -22.79 22.34
C ILE A 245 -20.53 -23.30 23.17
N THR A 246 -20.31 -23.50 24.47
CA THR A 246 -21.34 -23.91 25.43
C THR A 246 -21.30 -23.03 26.67
N ASN A 247 -22.14 -23.31 27.66
CA ASN A 247 -22.08 -22.62 28.96
C ASN A 247 -20.89 -23.05 29.84
N LYS A 248 -20.21 -24.15 29.50
CA LYS A 248 -19.12 -24.73 30.30
C LYS A 248 -17.77 -24.68 29.61
N TYR A 249 -17.75 -24.58 28.28
CA TYR A 249 -16.50 -24.61 27.51
C TYR A 249 -16.60 -23.93 26.16
N PHE A 250 -15.44 -23.46 25.69
CA PHE A 250 -15.15 -23.14 24.30
C PHE A 250 -14.33 -24.29 23.70
N GLN A 251 -14.72 -24.84 22.57
CA GLN A 251 -14.01 -25.94 21.91
C GLN A 251 -13.44 -25.48 20.58
N VAL A 252 -12.20 -25.85 20.28
CA VAL A 252 -11.54 -25.64 18.98
C VAL A 252 -10.99 -26.98 18.50
N ASN A 253 -11.48 -27.49 17.37
CA ASN A 253 -11.04 -28.76 16.77
C ASN A 253 -10.95 -29.92 17.78
N GLY A 254 -11.91 -30.00 18.70
CA GLY A 254 -11.99 -31.03 19.73
C GLY A 254 -11.32 -30.69 21.07
N LYS A 255 -10.42 -29.69 21.12
CA LYS A 255 -9.81 -29.23 22.37
C LYS A 255 -10.74 -28.27 23.11
N ARG A 256 -11.08 -28.59 24.37
CA ARG A 256 -12.01 -27.82 25.21
C ARG A 256 -11.26 -26.91 26.18
N HIS A 257 -11.64 -25.64 26.20
CA HIS A 257 -11.29 -24.65 27.21
C HIS A 257 -12.49 -24.47 28.12
N TYR A 258 -12.44 -25.08 29.29
CA TYR A 258 -13.49 -24.92 30.28
C TYR A 258 -13.45 -23.53 30.88
N TYR A 259 -14.62 -22.94 31.10
CA TYR A 259 -14.77 -21.70 31.83
C TYR A 259 -16.01 -21.73 32.71
N THR A 260 -15.92 -21.00 33.81
CA THR A 260 -17.05 -20.63 34.64
C THR A 260 -17.32 -19.15 34.42
N VAL A 261 -18.54 -18.83 34.01
CA VAL A 261 -19.00 -17.44 33.94
C VAL A 261 -19.33 -17.06 35.39
N SER A 262 -18.46 -16.29 36.05
CA SER A 262 -18.75 -15.86 37.41
C SER A 262 -19.91 -14.86 37.36
N SER A 263 -21.05 -15.29 37.90
CA SER A 263 -22.13 -14.38 38.27
C SER A 263 -21.53 -13.38 39.26
N ALA A 264 -21.39 -12.12 38.84
CA ALA A 264 -21.24 -11.07 39.83
C ALA A 264 -22.49 -11.14 40.73
N SER A 265 -22.25 -11.40 42.00
CA SER A 265 -23.24 -11.40 43.06
C SER A 265 -23.90 -10.01 43.09
N GLY A 266 -25.09 -9.87 42.52
CA GLY A 266 -25.84 -8.62 42.53
C GLY A 266 -26.80 -8.47 41.36
N LEU A 267 -28.06 -8.87 41.60
CA LEU A 267 -29.28 -8.48 40.87
C LEU A 267 -29.13 -8.20 39.36
N GLY A 268 -29.04 -9.26 38.58
CA GLY A 268 -29.16 -9.18 37.12
C GLY A 268 -28.92 -10.54 36.49
N PHE A 269 -29.99 -11.30 36.27
CA PHE A 269 -29.95 -12.56 35.51
C PHE A 269 -29.28 -12.31 34.16
N VAL A 270 -28.07 -12.84 33.96
CA VAL A 270 -27.58 -13.10 32.60
C VAL A 270 -28.13 -14.47 32.22
N SER A 271 -29.33 -14.50 31.65
CA SER A 271 -29.90 -15.73 31.10
C SER A 271 -28.98 -16.28 29.99
N PHE A 272 -29.13 -17.57 29.68
CA PHE A 272 -28.48 -18.27 28.58
C PHE A 272 -28.60 -17.53 27.23
N ASP A 273 -29.65 -16.73 27.06
CA ASP A 273 -29.85 -15.85 25.91
C ASP A 273 -28.68 -14.88 25.73
N GLY A 274 -27.96 -14.50 26.79
CA GLY A 274 -26.88 -13.51 26.75
C GLY A 274 -25.61 -13.95 26.03
N ILE A 275 -25.30 -15.24 25.95
CA ILE A 275 -24.13 -15.73 25.18
C ILE A 275 -24.55 -16.11 23.76
N SER A 276 -25.70 -16.75 23.57
CA SER A 276 -26.24 -17.04 22.23
C SER A 276 -26.51 -15.74 21.46
N SER A 277 -27.18 -14.77 22.08
CA SER A 277 -27.39 -13.45 21.49
C SER A 277 -26.09 -12.68 21.23
N LEU A 278 -24.99 -12.96 21.96
CA LEU A 278 -23.69 -12.37 21.69
C LEU A 278 -23.08 -12.92 20.39
N VAL A 279 -23.20 -14.24 20.19
CA VAL A 279 -22.76 -14.94 18.98
C VAL A 279 -23.57 -14.45 17.77
N ASP A 280 -24.87 -14.20 17.96
CA ASP A 280 -25.77 -13.72 16.91
C ASP A 280 -25.62 -12.22 16.61
N ASN A 281 -25.59 -11.35 17.64
CA ASN A 281 -25.53 -9.89 17.51
C ASN A 281 -24.18 -9.37 17.00
N ILE A 282 -23.08 -10.03 17.36
CA ILE A 282 -21.74 -9.69 16.84
C ILE A 282 -21.53 -10.35 15.46
N GLY A 283 -22.51 -11.10 14.94
CA GLY A 283 -22.45 -11.74 13.62
C GLY A 283 -21.41 -12.85 13.54
N ILE A 284 -21.11 -13.49 14.67
CA ILE A 284 -20.07 -14.51 14.80
C ILE A 284 -20.58 -15.87 14.35
N GLY A 285 -21.88 -16.16 14.51
CA GLY A 285 -22.50 -17.33 13.89
C GLY A 285 -22.17 -17.42 12.41
N LYS A 286 -22.30 -16.30 11.67
CA LYS A 286 -21.94 -16.22 10.24
C LYS A 286 -20.45 -16.40 9.95
N ILE A 287 -19.55 -16.20 10.91
CA ILE A 287 -18.10 -16.41 10.77
C ILE A 287 -17.79 -17.90 10.91
N PHE A 288 -18.39 -18.55 11.91
CA PHE A 288 -18.16 -19.96 12.17
C PHE A 288 -18.90 -20.87 11.17
N ASP A 289 -20.07 -20.44 10.67
CA ASP A 289 -20.86 -21.17 9.66
C ASP A 289 -20.24 -21.13 8.26
N ARG A 290 -19.53 -20.04 7.93
CA ARG A 290 -18.83 -19.89 6.62
C ARG A 290 -17.46 -20.57 6.58
N GLY A 291 -17.00 -21.05 7.73
CA GLY A 291 -15.68 -21.63 7.86
C GLY A 291 -14.57 -20.57 7.89
N PHE A 292 -13.71 -20.66 8.89
CA PHE A 292 -12.53 -19.82 9.02
C PHE A 292 -11.57 -19.97 7.82
N GLY A 293 -11.64 -21.05 7.04
CA GLY A 293 -10.80 -21.27 5.86
C GLY A 293 -10.87 -20.13 4.83
N GLN A 294 -12.02 -19.48 4.64
CA GLN A 294 -12.17 -18.35 3.71
C GLN A 294 -11.50 -17.05 4.20
N VAL A 295 -11.15 -16.96 5.48
CA VAL A 295 -10.57 -15.78 6.14
C VAL A 295 -9.03 -15.77 6.03
N PHE A 296 -8.40 -16.91 5.72
CA PHE A 296 -6.96 -17.13 5.93
C PHE A 296 -6.12 -17.44 4.68
N ASP A 297 -6.75 -17.58 3.50
CA ASP A 297 -6.09 -17.91 2.23
C ASP A 297 -5.30 -16.75 1.56
N ASN A 298 -5.19 -15.56 2.20
CA ASN A 298 -4.68 -14.32 1.57
C ASN A 298 -3.42 -13.70 2.20
N GLY A 299 -2.60 -14.48 2.93
CA GLY A 299 -1.25 -14.03 3.31
C GLY A 299 -1.24 -12.82 4.25
N PHE A 300 -1.93 -12.93 5.38
CA PHE A 300 -1.80 -11.98 6.48
C PHE A 300 -0.51 -12.26 7.26
N ASP A 301 0.23 -11.22 7.64
CA ASP A 301 1.27 -11.32 8.67
C ASP A 301 0.59 -11.35 10.05
N PHE A 302 0.38 -12.55 10.59
CA PHE A 302 -0.24 -12.76 11.91
C PHE A 302 0.64 -12.35 13.09
N SER A 303 1.88 -11.87 12.86
CA SER A 303 2.71 -11.34 13.95
C SER A 303 2.03 -10.17 14.67
N CYS A 304 1.05 -9.51 14.03
CA CYS A 304 0.35 -8.35 14.56
C CYS A 304 -1.08 -8.59 15.06
N TRP A 305 -1.51 -9.84 15.13
CA TRP A 305 -2.90 -10.18 15.45
C TRP A 305 -3.27 -9.92 16.92
N GLY A 306 -4.13 -8.92 17.13
CA GLY A 306 -4.56 -8.45 18.45
C GLY A 306 -3.63 -7.42 19.07
N ALA A 307 -2.69 -6.86 18.30
CA ALA A 307 -2.01 -5.63 18.66
C ALA A 307 -3.06 -4.51 18.75
N SER A 308 -2.99 -3.69 19.82
CA SER A 308 -3.87 -2.55 19.98
C SER A 308 -3.56 -1.44 18.96
N PHE A 309 -2.36 -1.46 18.38
CA PHE A 309 -1.89 -0.47 17.42
C PHE A 309 -0.86 -1.04 16.43
N PRO A 310 -1.26 -1.92 15.50
CA PRO A 310 -0.36 -2.44 14.47
C PRO A 310 0.00 -1.36 13.44
N PRO A 311 1.10 -1.53 12.66
CA PRO A 311 1.51 -0.60 11.60
C PRO A 311 0.40 -0.20 10.62
N SER A 312 -0.45 -1.17 10.23
CA SER A 312 -1.57 -0.97 9.31
C SER A 312 -2.66 -0.05 9.85
N LEU A 313 -2.77 0.12 11.18
CA LEU A 313 -3.63 1.12 11.80
C LEU A 313 -2.84 2.40 12.13
N ALA A 314 -1.57 2.25 12.54
CA ALA A 314 -0.74 3.36 12.97
C ALA A 314 -0.48 4.39 11.87
N GLU A 315 -0.13 3.95 10.66
CA GLU A 315 0.17 4.84 9.55
C GLU A 315 -1.01 5.74 9.15
N PRO A 316 -2.20 5.21 8.76
CA PRO A 316 -3.31 6.05 8.34
C PRO A 316 -3.84 6.94 9.47
N GLN A 317 -3.90 6.45 10.71
CA GLN A 317 -4.38 7.25 11.84
C GLN A 317 -3.41 8.37 12.20
N THR A 318 -2.10 8.11 12.17
CA THR A 318 -1.09 9.13 12.48
C THR A 318 -1.04 10.19 11.40
N ASN A 319 -1.06 9.80 10.13
CA ASN A 319 -1.10 10.73 9.00
C ASN A 319 -2.35 11.62 9.06
N GLN A 320 -3.51 11.05 9.36
CA GLN A 320 -4.73 11.85 9.54
C GLN A 320 -4.59 12.82 10.72
N LYS A 321 -4.05 12.38 11.85
CA LYS A 321 -3.85 13.28 13.00
C LYS A 321 -2.89 14.43 12.70
N VAL A 322 -1.79 14.16 11.99
CA VAL A 322 -0.86 15.20 11.54
C VAL A 322 -1.60 16.21 10.65
N LYS A 323 -2.39 15.73 9.69
CA LYS A 323 -3.23 16.59 8.84
C LYS A 323 -4.20 17.43 9.67
N ASP A 324 -4.90 16.84 10.62
CA ASP A 324 -5.84 17.54 11.50
C ASP A 324 -5.14 18.63 12.33
N ILE A 325 -3.92 18.39 12.80
CA ILE A 325 -3.12 19.41 13.48
C ILE A 325 -2.85 20.59 12.53
N PHE A 326 -2.37 20.33 11.32
CA PHE A 326 -2.09 21.40 10.35
C PHE A 326 -3.34 22.18 9.90
N THR A 327 -4.49 21.51 9.81
CA THR A 327 -5.76 22.15 9.44
C THR A 327 -6.41 22.91 10.59
N LYS A 328 -6.41 22.35 11.82
CA LYS A 328 -7.08 22.94 12.99
C LYS A 328 -6.57 24.35 13.33
N TYR A 329 -5.28 24.59 13.17
CA TYR A 329 -4.66 25.88 13.51
C TYR A 329 -4.55 26.83 12.32
N ASP A 330 -5.15 26.49 11.18
CA ASP A 330 -5.16 27.29 9.94
C ASP A 330 -3.77 27.82 9.53
N LEU A 331 -2.74 26.97 9.70
CA LEU A 331 -1.35 27.37 9.53
C LEU A 331 -1.08 27.91 8.11
N LEU A 332 -1.79 27.39 7.10
CA LEU A 332 -1.65 27.82 5.72
C LEU A 332 -2.09 29.27 5.49
N ASN A 333 -3.24 29.67 6.01
CA ASN A 333 -3.73 31.04 5.81
C ASN A 333 -2.94 32.03 6.65
N VAL A 334 -2.51 31.61 7.85
CA VAL A 334 -1.72 32.46 8.75
C VAL A 334 -0.34 32.76 8.17
N VAL A 335 0.36 31.76 7.61
CA VAL A 335 1.64 31.99 6.93
C VAL A 335 1.47 32.89 5.70
N LYS A 336 0.37 32.72 4.93
CA LYS A 336 0.06 33.59 3.77
C LYS A 336 -0.26 35.03 4.16
N SER A 337 -0.83 35.25 5.34
CA SER A 337 -1.18 36.59 5.84
C SER A 337 0.04 37.50 6.07
N ARG A 338 1.24 36.91 6.09
CA ARG A 338 2.51 37.56 6.44
C ARG A 338 2.56 38.23 7.82
N ASN A 339 1.60 37.94 8.69
CA ASN A 339 1.61 38.41 10.07
C ASN A 339 2.56 37.55 10.91
N LEU A 340 3.72 38.10 11.27
CA LEU A 340 4.78 37.39 12.00
C LEU A 340 4.35 36.94 13.41
N ASN A 341 3.56 37.75 14.12
CA ASN A 341 3.07 37.38 15.45
C ASN A 341 2.02 36.27 15.39
N ALA A 342 1.07 36.37 14.45
CA ALA A 342 0.08 35.31 14.22
C ALA A 342 0.77 34.00 13.78
N THR A 343 1.75 34.10 12.87
CA THR A 343 2.55 32.96 12.42
C THR A 343 3.29 32.32 13.58
N LYS A 344 3.99 33.09 14.41
CA LYS A 344 4.67 32.59 15.60
C LYS A 344 3.73 31.82 16.52
N ASN A 345 2.59 32.41 16.87
CA ASN A 345 1.65 31.81 17.81
C ASN A 345 1.09 30.49 17.28
N VAL A 346 0.63 30.48 16.04
CA VAL A 346 0.03 29.31 15.39
C VAL A 346 1.07 28.20 15.16
N VAL A 347 2.28 28.55 14.71
CA VAL A 347 3.36 27.59 14.54
C VAL A 347 3.77 26.96 15.88
N ASN A 348 3.81 27.74 16.97
CA ASN A 348 4.11 27.20 18.30
C ASN A 348 3.04 26.21 18.78
N GLU A 349 1.76 26.43 18.46
CA GLU A 349 0.72 25.42 18.72
C GLU A 349 0.96 24.12 17.93
N VAL A 350 1.29 24.23 16.65
CA VAL A 350 1.59 23.06 15.81
C VAL A 350 2.83 22.31 16.33
N ILE A 351 3.90 23.03 16.68
CA ILE A 351 5.11 22.46 17.29
C ILE A 351 4.76 21.70 18.56
N ALA A 352 3.96 22.30 19.44
CA ALA A 352 3.54 21.67 20.68
C ALA A 352 2.78 20.36 20.44
N GLN A 353 1.81 20.36 19.52
CA GLN A 353 1.00 19.16 19.22
C GLN A 353 1.82 18.04 18.57
N LEU A 354 2.71 18.36 17.61
CA LEU A 354 3.60 17.37 17.00
C LEU A 354 4.62 16.83 18.00
N THR A 355 5.15 17.69 18.89
CA THR A 355 6.06 17.30 19.97
C THR A 355 5.39 16.36 20.95
N PHE A 356 4.12 16.63 21.32
CA PHE A 356 3.34 15.71 22.14
C PHE A 356 3.22 14.35 21.46
N GLY A 357 2.74 14.33 20.22
CA GLY A 357 2.55 13.10 19.45
C GLY A 357 3.83 12.27 19.43
N ARG A 358 4.95 12.87 19.01
CA ARG A 358 6.26 12.23 18.99
C ARG A 358 6.66 11.67 20.36
N ASN A 359 6.67 12.49 21.41
CA ASN A 359 7.20 12.08 22.71
C ASN A 359 6.31 11.03 23.38
N ASP A 360 5.00 11.12 23.24
CA ASP A 360 4.06 10.15 23.80
C ASP A 360 4.15 8.80 23.09
N ARG A 361 4.29 8.77 21.75
CA ARG A 361 4.58 7.52 21.02
C ARG A 361 5.90 6.92 21.49
N LYS A 362 6.94 7.74 21.65
CA LYS A 362 8.26 7.27 22.13
C LYS A 362 8.17 6.62 23.52
N ALA A 363 7.43 7.23 24.45
CA ALA A 363 7.21 6.66 25.77
C ALA A 363 6.42 5.33 25.72
N ASN A 364 5.53 5.16 24.74
CA ASN A 364 4.77 3.92 24.57
C ASN A 364 5.58 2.80 23.93
N ILE A 365 6.60 3.10 23.10
CA ILE A 365 7.47 2.09 22.47
C ILE A 365 8.18 1.24 23.54
N ASP A 366 8.65 1.85 24.61
CA ASP A 366 9.38 1.16 25.69
C ASP A 366 8.46 0.24 26.53
N ASN A 367 7.16 0.56 26.56
CA ASN A 367 6.15 -0.14 27.36
C ASN A 367 5.28 -1.11 26.54
N THR A 368 5.55 -1.28 25.25
CA THR A 368 4.78 -2.14 24.35
C THR A 368 5.66 -3.19 23.69
N GLN A 369 5.08 -4.34 23.33
CA GLN A 369 5.77 -5.43 22.67
C GLN A 369 5.16 -5.73 21.30
N ASP A 370 5.86 -6.53 20.52
CA ASP A 370 5.42 -7.06 19.22
C ASP A 370 4.98 -5.97 18.23
N CYS A 371 3.87 -6.17 17.53
CA CYS A 371 3.42 -5.23 16.51
C CYS A 371 2.77 -3.95 17.04
N THR A 372 2.32 -3.92 18.30
CA THR A 372 1.93 -2.64 18.91
C THR A 372 3.16 -1.74 18.98
N LYS A 373 4.32 -2.30 19.40
CA LYS A 373 5.59 -1.57 19.40
C LYS A 373 5.95 -1.08 18.00
N LYS A 374 5.86 -1.93 16.97
CA LYS A 374 6.10 -1.54 15.57
C LYS A 374 5.18 -0.40 15.10
N GLY A 375 3.92 -0.39 15.52
CA GLY A 375 3.01 0.71 15.19
C GLY A 375 3.30 1.99 15.96
N GLU A 376 3.65 1.91 17.25
CA GLU A 376 4.10 3.08 18.03
C GLU A 376 5.41 3.66 17.46
N GLU A 377 6.36 2.81 17.03
CA GLU A 377 7.60 3.20 16.32
C GLU A 377 7.30 3.91 15.01
N LEU A 378 6.37 3.38 14.21
CA LEU A 378 5.95 3.99 12.95
C LEU A 378 5.30 5.35 13.18
N SER A 379 4.40 5.45 14.15
CA SER A 379 3.72 6.69 14.52
C SER A 379 4.71 7.74 15.06
N TYR A 380 5.66 7.32 15.90
CA TYR A 380 6.77 8.18 16.35
C TYR A 380 7.55 8.77 15.18
N LYS A 381 7.93 7.93 14.21
CA LYS A 381 8.68 8.36 13.02
C LYS A 381 7.90 9.38 12.20
N ILE A 382 6.59 9.18 12.00
CA ILE A 382 5.73 10.13 11.26
C ILE A 382 5.66 11.48 11.97
N PHE A 383 5.37 11.51 13.28
CA PHE A 383 5.33 12.77 14.04
C PHE A 383 6.69 13.47 14.07
N ASN A 384 7.78 12.71 14.23
CA ASN A 384 9.12 13.26 14.21
C ASN A 384 9.44 13.89 12.85
N GLN A 385 9.14 13.18 11.75
CA GLN A 385 9.38 13.70 10.41
C GLN A 385 8.57 14.98 10.14
N ALA A 386 7.29 15.00 10.51
CA ALA A 386 6.46 16.20 10.35
C ALA A 386 7.00 17.42 11.11
N LEU A 387 7.56 17.19 12.31
CA LEU A 387 8.17 18.24 13.12
C LEU A 387 9.50 18.74 12.51
N GLU A 388 10.37 17.84 12.05
CA GLU A 388 11.62 18.21 11.39
C GLU A 388 11.40 18.93 10.06
N ASP A 389 10.42 18.50 9.27
CA ASP A 389 10.04 19.17 8.03
C ASP A 389 9.51 20.58 8.31
N LEU A 390 8.71 20.75 9.37
CA LEU A 390 8.24 22.07 9.80
C LEU A 390 9.41 22.99 10.19
N TYR A 391 10.35 22.52 11.01
CA TYR A 391 11.54 23.31 11.38
C TYR A 391 12.41 23.65 10.18
N THR A 392 12.64 22.68 9.29
CA THR A 392 13.41 22.87 8.06
C THR A 392 12.79 23.95 7.20
N ALA A 393 11.47 23.90 7.01
CA ALA A 393 10.76 24.87 6.20
C ALA A 393 10.73 26.27 6.83
N LEU A 394 10.51 26.37 8.14
CA LEU A 394 10.57 27.63 8.87
C LEU A 394 11.94 28.29 8.75
N ASN A 395 13.01 27.51 8.93
CA ASN A 395 14.38 28.00 8.75
C ASN A 395 14.71 28.25 7.27
N GLY A 396 13.94 27.74 6.32
CA GLY A 396 14.08 28.08 4.90
C GLY A 396 13.59 29.49 4.60
N ASP A 397 12.40 29.82 5.09
CA ASP A 397 11.69 31.07 4.73
C ASP A 397 11.94 32.22 5.72
N PHE A 398 12.36 31.91 6.95
CA PHE A 398 12.47 32.88 8.04
C PHE A 398 13.82 32.78 8.77
N ASN A 399 14.24 33.92 9.32
CA ASN A 399 15.23 33.99 10.39
C ASN A 399 14.49 33.71 11.70
N VAL A 400 14.72 32.53 12.28
CA VAL A 400 14.00 32.06 13.48
C VAL A 400 14.99 31.86 14.62
N GLN A 401 14.68 32.41 15.79
CA GLN A 401 15.34 32.00 17.04
C GLN A 401 14.38 31.15 17.85
N TYR A 402 14.89 30.05 18.40
CA TYR A 402 14.10 29.10 19.19
C TYR A 402 14.43 29.23 20.68
N LYS A 403 13.42 28.99 21.52
CA LYS A 403 13.58 28.84 22.96
C LYS A 403 12.96 27.52 23.40
N THR A 404 13.76 26.73 24.11
CA THR A 404 13.28 25.49 24.72
C THR A 404 12.71 25.78 26.10
N HIS A 405 11.48 25.32 26.37
CA HIS A 405 10.85 25.44 27.67
C HIS A 405 9.82 24.34 27.91
N SER A 406 9.44 24.12 29.16
CA SER A 406 8.41 23.15 29.52
C SER A 406 7.01 23.71 29.28
N ARG A 407 6.16 22.94 28.60
CA ARG A 407 4.79 23.33 28.28
C ARG A 407 3.82 22.18 28.54
N ALA A 408 2.71 22.47 29.20
CA ALA A 408 1.59 21.55 29.33
C ALA A 408 0.76 21.56 28.04
N ILE A 409 0.50 20.37 27.48
CA ILE A 409 -0.10 20.22 26.16
C ILE A 409 -1.20 19.16 26.28
N SER A 410 -2.42 19.54 25.89
CA SER A 410 -3.55 18.62 25.77
C SER A 410 -3.58 18.02 24.36
N PHE A 411 -3.70 16.71 24.28
CA PHE A 411 -3.63 15.98 23.01
C PHE A 411 -4.62 14.83 23.00
N GLU A 412 -5.34 14.73 21.88
CA GLU A 412 -6.33 13.69 21.64
C GLU A 412 -5.90 12.79 20.50
N PHE A 413 -5.87 11.49 20.75
CA PHE A 413 -5.53 10.51 19.74
C PHE A 413 -6.09 9.15 20.10
N ARG A 414 -6.68 8.46 19.11
CA ARG A 414 -7.26 7.11 19.27
C ARG A 414 -8.33 7.01 20.37
N GLY A 415 -9.13 8.07 20.55
CA GLY A 415 -10.21 8.10 21.54
C GLY A 415 -9.75 8.36 22.98
N GLY A 416 -8.46 8.58 23.21
CA GLY A 416 -7.93 9.06 24.48
C GLY A 416 -7.58 10.53 24.44
N SER A 417 -7.69 11.21 25.58
CA SER A 417 -7.33 12.62 25.79
C SER A 417 -6.43 12.72 27.01
N TRP A 418 -5.27 13.34 26.84
CA TRP A 418 -4.27 13.46 27.90
C TRP A 418 -3.66 14.84 27.90
N THR A 419 -3.31 15.33 29.09
CA THR A 419 -2.46 16.50 29.27
C THR A 419 -1.14 16.06 29.86
N ARG A 420 -0.04 16.38 29.17
CA ARG A 420 1.32 16.09 29.63
C ARG A 420 2.21 17.31 29.45
N THR A 421 3.22 17.43 30.30
CA THR A 421 4.24 18.47 30.20
C THR A 421 5.43 17.95 29.42
N TYR A 422 5.77 18.61 28.32
CA TYR A 422 6.94 18.28 27.51
C TYR A 422 7.84 19.50 27.31
N SER A 423 9.13 19.25 27.10
CA SER A 423 10.07 20.25 26.62
C SER A 423 9.81 20.51 25.14
N VAL A 424 9.38 21.73 24.81
CA VAL A 424 9.06 22.19 23.45
C VAL A 424 10.08 23.23 22.99
N LYS A 425 10.48 23.16 21.71
CA LYS A 425 11.40 24.10 21.07
C LYS A 425 10.58 25.10 20.24
N ASP A 426 9.98 26.05 20.93
CA ASP A 426 9.10 27.06 20.34
C ASP A 426 9.90 28.20 19.71
N ILE A 427 9.26 28.92 18.80
CA ILE A 427 9.77 30.16 18.22
C ILE A 427 9.77 31.25 19.30
N ALA A 428 10.95 31.79 19.58
CA ALA A 428 11.14 32.99 20.39
C ALA A 428 10.97 34.25 19.55
N THR A 429 11.65 34.31 18.40
CA THR A 429 11.58 35.42 17.43
C THR A 429 11.53 34.87 16.01
N ILE A 430 10.83 35.57 15.11
CA ILE A 430 10.70 35.20 13.70
C ILE A 430 10.71 36.47 12.84
N GLN A 431 11.49 36.45 11.76
CA GLN A 431 11.57 37.51 10.77
C GLN A 431 11.67 36.91 9.36
N PHE A 432 11.13 37.59 8.35
CA PHE A 432 11.33 37.14 6.96
C PHE A 432 12.79 37.24 6.56
N LYS A 433 13.28 36.26 5.80
CA LYS A 433 14.56 36.36 5.10
C LYS A 433 14.37 37.27 3.88
N ASN A 434 14.58 38.58 4.06
CA ASN A 434 14.56 39.66 3.05
C ASN A 434 13.63 39.43 1.83
N ALA A 435 12.45 40.05 1.84
CA ALA A 435 11.70 40.26 0.61
C ALA A 435 12.48 41.26 -0.28
N ALA A 436 12.59 40.98 -1.58
CA ALA A 436 13.04 41.97 -2.56
C ALA A 436 12.23 43.28 -2.38
N PRO A 437 12.87 44.45 -2.51
CA PRO A 437 12.20 45.73 -2.26
C PRO A 437 11.06 45.92 -3.27
N GLY A 438 9.91 46.33 -2.74
CA GLY A 438 8.71 46.62 -3.50
C GLY A 438 8.89 47.77 -4.48
N SER A 439 8.00 47.77 -5.47
CA SER A 439 7.77 48.85 -6.44
C SER A 439 7.76 50.23 -5.80
N GLY A 440 8.80 51.02 -6.07
CA GLY A 440 8.80 52.48 -5.96
C GLY A 440 9.14 53.03 -7.35
N GLY A 441 8.31 53.95 -7.85
CA GLY A 441 8.45 54.54 -9.17
C GLY A 441 9.76 55.30 -9.36
N GLY A 442 10.25 55.30 -10.60
CA GLY A 442 11.42 56.06 -11.01
C GLY A 442 11.90 55.64 -12.39
N THR A 443 11.62 56.50 -13.38
CA THR A 443 12.00 56.41 -14.79
C THR A 443 13.51 56.32 -15.00
N SER A 444 13.98 55.37 -15.83
CA SER A 444 14.92 55.60 -16.96
C SER A 444 15.52 54.29 -17.48
N ASN A 445 15.44 54.10 -18.80
CA ASN A 445 16.36 53.29 -19.60
C ASN A 445 17.55 54.21 -20.00
N PRO A 446 18.77 53.73 -20.40
CA PRO A 446 18.91 52.64 -21.38
C PRO A 446 20.17 51.72 -21.32
N SER A 447 20.07 50.65 -22.11
CA SER A 447 21.08 50.03 -22.99
C SER A 447 21.92 48.81 -22.53
N PRO A 448 22.24 47.85 -23.44
CA PRO A 448 22.70 46.50 -23.12
C PRO A 448 24.21 46.31 -23.29
N GLY A 449 24.80 45.46 -22.46
CA GLY A 449 26.21 45.01 -22.54
C GLY A 449 26.33 43.50 -22.24
N PRO A 450 27.41 42.85 -22.69
CA PRO A 450 27.38 41.50 -23.26
C PRO A 450 27.32 40.37 -22.23
N VAL A 451 26.73 39.26 -22.67
CA VAL A 451 26.66 37.98 -21.97
C VAL A 451 28.04 37.32 -22.03
N ASP A 452 28.65 37.10 -20.85
CA ASP A 452 29.81 36.23 -20.71
C ASP A 452 29.40 34.87 -20.12
N HIS A 453 29.91 33.82 -20.76
CA HIS A 453 29.73 32.43 -20.42
C HIS A 453 30.83 31.98 -19.47
N SER A 454 30.51 31.82 -18.18
CA SER A 454 30.97 30.69 -17.36
C SER A 454 30.62 30.92 -15.89
N ASN A 455 29.81 30.04 -15.32
CA ASN A 455 30.24 29.31 -14.12
C ASN A 455 29.19 28.26 -13.73
N THR A 456 29.70 27.04 -13.63
CA THR A 456 29.05 25.85 -13.10
C THR A 456 28.40 26.11 -11.75
N ILE A 457 27.07 25.94 -11.69
CA ILE A 457 26.30 25.95 -10.44
C ILE A 457 26.39 24.56 -9.79
N PRO A 458 26.95 24.41 -8.57
CA PRO A 458 26.86 23.16 -7.82
C PRO A 458 25.41 22.89 -7.39
N PRO A 459 25.00 21.62 -7.19
CA PRO A 459 23.60 21.25 -7.06
C PRO A 459 22.97 21.90 -5.81
N LYS A 460 21.92 22.71 -6.02
CA LYS A 460 21.11 23.29 -4.95
C LYS A 460 20.49 22.16 -4.11
N LYS A 461 20.78 22.15 -2.80
CA LYS A 461 19.99 21.40 -1.81
C LYS A 461 18.53 21.82 -1.91
N ASN A 462 17.62 20.84 -1.94
CA ASN A 462 16.18 21.01 -2.00
C ASN A 462 15.64 21.73 -0.73
N ASN A 463 15.64 23.06 -0.70
CA ASN A 463 14.94 23.82 0.34
C ASN A 463 13.46 23.95 -0.06
N LYS A 464 12.59 23.11 0.50
CA LYS A 464 11.14 23.27 0.43
C LYS A 464 10.69 24.31 1.47
N GLY A 465 10.07 25.41 1.04
CA GLY A 465 9.50 26.43 1.95
C GLY A 465 8.28 25.94 2.73
N VAL A 466 7.80 26.73 3.71
CA VAL A 466 6.69 26.41 4.64
C VAL A 466 5.41 26.04 3.89
N LEU A 467 5.13 26.74 2.78
CA LEU A 467 4.00 26.44 1.90
C LEU A 467 4.07 25.04 1.26
N ALA A 468 5.27 24.54 0.97
CA ALA A 468 5.46 23.22 0.38
C ALA A 468 5.31 22.10 1.43
N VAL A 469 5.79 22.30 2.65
CA VAL A 469 5.57 21.34 3.75
C VAL A 469 4.08 21.25 4.11
N LEU A 470 3.37 22.37 4.13
CA LEU A 470 1.92 22.41 4.30
C LEU A 470 1.17 21.66 3.20
N GLY A 471 1.58 21.84 1.94
CA GLY A 471 1.02 21.06 0.83
C GLY A 471 1.25 19.55 0.98
N THR A 472 2.41 19.16 1.48
CA THR A 472 2.78 17.74 1.71
C THR A 472 1.96 17.14 2.85
N ALA A 473 1.74 17.89 3.94
CA ALA A 473 0.90 17.48 5.06
C ALA A 473 -0.59 17.32 4.69
N LEU A 474 -1.12 18.22 3.86
CA LEU A 474 -2.54 18.22 3.46
C LEU A 474 -2.89 17.10 2.45
N THR A 475 -1.90 16.69 1.67
CA THR A 475 -1.99 15.59 0.67
C THR A 475 -1.60 14.22 1.22
N GLY A 476 -1.19 14.14 2.50
CA GLY A 476 -0.86 12.88 3.19
C GLY A 476 0.52 12.31 2.87
N GLY A 477 1.44 13.13 2.37
CA GLY A 477 2.72 12.70 1.79
C GLY A 477 3.90 12.55 2.75
N TYR A 478 3.71 12.10 3.99
CA TYR A 478 4.83 11.74 4.87
C TYR A 478 5.19 10.25 4.68
N LEU A 479 5.64 9.90 3.48
CA LEU A 479 6.22 8.57 3.23
C LEU A 479 7.62 8.52 3.85
N LEU A 480 7.76 7.69 4.89
CA LEU A 480 9.04 7.39 5.52
C LEU A 480 9.98 6.71 4.51
N PHE A 481 11.02 7.43 4.11
CA PHE A 481 12.24 6.81 3.61
C PHE A 481 13.06 6.36 4.82
N ALA A 482 13.04 5.05 5.10
CA ALA A 482 14.09 4.33 5.82
C ALA A 482 14.01 2.85 5.42
#